data_AF-A0A1I5L985-F1
#
_entry.id   AF-A0A1I5L985-F1
#
_cell.length_a   1.000
_cell.length_b   1.000
_cell.length_c   1.000
_cell.angle_alpha   90.00
_cell.angle_beta   90.00
_cell.angle_gamma   90.00
#
_symmetry.space_group_name_H-M   'P 1'
#
loop_
_entity.id
_entity.type
_entity.pdbx_description
1 polymer ?
#
loop_
_entity_poly.entity_id
_entity_poly.type
_entity_poly.pdbx_seq_one_letter_code
_entity_poly.pdbx_strand_id
1 'polypeptide(L)'
;MKELNWIYTLKDEVLDFLEHQKSKKVKGYYKYSYSGDLYDDSIHWNVGSSVFALKIYYTLGVSKNREIEEVANYIKSFYHKDSQIYDDFIFKKGFARNLLSSIKHKNFANLFNEQYKRAETRQSYSALMLYDELPKKINIDIPKDENEIDTYLSNLNWYEPWGAGSHFSHLMFFYRLAKKVNLITDEEFESLTRYAINWIDKLRHPDDGGWYKGKQSDRFIVNGAMKIITGLIAVDKVTFDYAKELVDTCLKATNDEHACDNFNIILVLNYASKLLGRDYRQNEIEKFALDRLVKYKAHYKKEEGGFSFFPFNANERYYGAKITRGLNEADIHGTVLFLWGIAIVSQILGIDNELGFKEFRT
;
A
#
# COMPACT_ATOMS: atom_id res chain seq x y z
N MET A 1 -1.78 1.51 -28.73
CA MET A 1 -1.06 2.77 -28.44
C MET A 1 -1.96 3.99 -28.33
N LYS A 2 -2.75 4.40 -29.35
CA LYS A 2 -3.64 5.59 -29.24
C LYS A 2 -4.58 5.59 -28.01
N GLU A 3 -5.05 4.42 -27.58
CA GLU A 3 -5.93 4.28 -26.40
C GLU A 3 -5.21 4.53 -25.06
N LEU A 4 -3.88 4.51 -25.04
CA LEU A 4 -3.07 4.74 -23.84
C LEU A 4 -2.70 6.22 -23.65
N ASN A 5 -2.94 7.08 -24.64
CA ASN A 5 -2.48 8.49 -24.61
C ASN A 5 -2.91 9.26 -23.35
N TRP A 6 -4.03 8.87 -22.72
CA TRP A 6 -4.51 9.50 -21.49
C TRP A 6 -3.57 9.30 -20.29
N ILE A 7 -2.76 8.24 -20.23
CA ILE A 7 -1.85 8.04 -19.10
C ILE A 7 -0.70 9.06 -19.10
N TYR A 8 -0.36 9.60 -20.28
CA TYR A 8 0.71 10.59 -20.43
C TYR A 8 0.27 12.00 -20.02
N THR A 9 -1.04 12.26 -19.89
CA THR A 9 -1.57 13.54 -19.36
C THR A 9 -1.72 13.53 -17.84
N LEU A 10 -1.73 12.34 -17.22
CA LEU A 10 -2.01 12.18 -15.79
C LEU A 10 -1.04 12.92 -14.87
N LYS A 11 0.19 13.16 -15.29
CA LYS A 11 1.14 13.89 -14.45
C LYS A 11 0.63 15.28 -14.13
N ASP A 12 0.24 16.04 -15.13
CA ASP A 12 -0.22 17.42 -14.94
C ASP A 12 -1.62 17.42 -14.31
N GLU A 13 -2.52 16.55 -14.78
CA GLU A 13 -3.90 16.46 -14.28
C GLU A 13 -3.97 16.06 -12.79
N VAL A 14 -3.13 15.12 -12.33
CA VAL A 14 -3.10 14.74 -10.92
C VAL A 14 -2.41 15.79 -10.04
N LEU A 15 -1.42 16.53 -10.57
CA LEU A 15 -0.85 17.67 -9.84
C LEU A 15 -1.89 18.77 -9.63
N ASP A 16 -2.72 19.04 -10.64
CA ASP A 16 -3.86 19.94 -10.50
C ASP A 16 -4.87 19.42 -9.47
N PHE A 17 -5.20 18.12 -9.49
CA PHE A 17 -6.03 17.50 -8.46
C PHE A 17 -5.48 17.73 -7.04
N LEU A 18 -4.18 17.51 -6.84
CA LEU A 18 -3.52 17.73 -5.56
C LEU A 18 -3.59 19.18 -5.12
N GLU A 19 -3.42 20.15 -6.02
CA GLU A 19 -3.59 21.58 -5.71
C GLU A 19 -5.01 21.87 -5.18
N HIS A 20 -6.04 21.27 -5.77
CA HIS A 20 -7.43 21.41 -5.30
C HIS A 20 -7.68 20.75 -3.92
N GLN A 21 -6.93 19.70 -3.60
CA GLN A 21 -7.04 19.00 -2.31
C GLN A 21 -6.38 19.75 -1.16
N LYS A 22 -5.47 20.70 -1.42
CA LYS A 22 -4.74 21.42 -0.36
C LYS A 22 -5.69 22.26 0.51
N SER A 23 -5.38 22.30 1.81
CA SER A 23 -5.95 23.32 2.69
C SER A 23 -5.29 24.69 2.44
N LYS A 24 -6.10 25.75 2.47
CA LYS A 24 -5.62 27.14 2.45
C LYS A 24 -5.13 27.63 3.81
N LYS A 25 -5.44 26.91 4.90
CA LYS A 25 -5.17 27.30 6.29
C LYS A 25 -4.07 26.48 6.93
N VAL A 26 -4.03 25.18 6.65
CA VAL A 26 -3.14 24.21 7.30
C VAL A 26 -2.19 23.64 6.25
N LYS A 27 -0.92 24.02 6.37
CA LYS A 27 0.14 23.57 5.47
C LYS A 27 0.33 22.06 5.57
N GLY A 28 0.47 21.41 4.41
CA GLY A 28 0.65 19.97 4.31
C GLY A 28 -0.62 19.14 4.51
N TYR A 29 -1.77 19.76 4.81
CA TYR A 29 -3.06 19.07 4.85
C TYR A 29 -3.65 18.90 3.45
N TYR A 30 -4.19 17.71 3.20
CA TYR A 30 -4.95 17.36 2.01
C TYR A 30 -6.33 16.86 2.41
N LYS A 31 -7.35 17.28 1.69
CA LYS A 31 -8.68 16.66 1.73
C LYS A 31 -8.60 15.22 1.24
N TYR A 32 -9.49 14.38 1.74
CA TYR A 32 -9.57 12.98 1.36
C TYR A 32 -10.31 12.79 0.04
N SER A 33 -11.44 13.47 -0.13
CA SER A 33 -12.29 13.46 -1.32
C SER A 33 -12.46 14.87 -1.89
N TYR A 34 -12.78 14.97 -3.18
CA TYR A 34 -12.81 16.23 -3.91
C TYR A 34 -13.70 17.29 -3.24
N SER A 35 -14.88 16.91 -2.74
CA SER A 35 -15.83 17.79 -2.04
C SER A 35 -16.61 17.12 -0.91
N GLY A 36 -16.40 15.82 -0.70
CA GLY A 36 -17.22 14.94 0.12
C GLY A 36 -16.78 14.78 1.57
N ASP A 37 -15.70 15.42 2.01
CA ASP A 37 -15.16 15.27 3.36
C ASP A 37 -16.19 15.69 4.43
N LEU A 38 -16.32 14.88 5.48
CA LEU A 38 -17.22 15.13 6.61
C LEU A 38 -16.62 16.06 7.67
N TYR A 39 -15.30 16.26 7.61
CA TYR A 39 -14.51 17.03 8.55
C TYR A 39 -13.58 17.94 7.76
N ASP A 40 -13.33 19.15 8.26
CA ASP A 40 -12.50 20.12 7.56
C ASP A 40 -11.12 20.27 8.24
N ASP A 41 -10.36 21.25 7.76
CA ASP A 41 -9.02 21.59 8.23
C ASP A 41 -8.98 22.32 9.58
N SER A 42 -10.12 22.51 10.26
CA SER A 42 -10.16 23.02 11.63
C SER A 42 -9.80 21.97 12.67
N ILE A 43 -9.84 20.69 12.29
CA ILE A 43 -9.49 19.54 13.14
C ILE A 43 -8.08 19.06 12.75
N HIS A 44 -7.30 18.64 13.73
CA HIS A 44 -6.03 17.94 13.46
C HIS A 44 -6.33 16.47 13.17
N TRP A 45 -6.48 16.12 11.89
CA TRP A 45 -6.82 14.79 11.40
C TRP A 45 -6.37 14.59 9.94
N ASN A 46 -6.65 13.41 9.37
CA ASN A 46 -6.41 13.05 7.97
C ASN A 46 -4.93 12.89 7.59
N VAL A 47 -4.12 12.36 8.50
CA VAL A 47 -2.71 12.04 8.22
C VAL A 47 -2.57 11.15 6.98
N GLY A 48 -3.50 10.19 6.80
CA GLY A 48 -3.53 9.29 5.66
C GLY A 48 -3.57 10.00 4.30
N SER A 49 -4.32 11.10 4.17
CA SER A 49 -4.34 11.87 2.90
C SER A 49 -3.00 12.54 2.61
N SER A 50 -2.31 13.00 3.65
CA SER A 50 -0.97 13.61 3.49
C SER A 50 0.09 12.56 3.13
N VAL A 51 -0.04 11.37 3.71
CA VAL A 51 0.76 10.19 3.32
C VAL A 51 0.54 9.82 1.86
N PHE A 52 -0.72 9.80 1.41
CA PHE A 52 -1.07 9.53 0.02
C PHE A 52 -0.56 10.61 -0.93
N ALA A 53 -0.65 11.89 -0.56
CA ALA A 53 -0.09 12.99 -1.33
C ALA A 53 1.43 12.84 -1.56
N LEU A 54 2.21 12.54 -0.52
CA LEU A 54 3.66 12.29 -0.68
C LEU A 54 3.95 11.14 -1.63
N LYS A 55 3.18 10.06 -1.55
CA LYS A 55 3.33 8.90 -2.45
C LYS A 55 2.97 9.25 -3.89
N ILE A 56 1.92 10.02 -4.11
CA ILE A 56 1.55 10.54 -5.43
C ILE A 56 2.69 11.40 -6.00
N TYR A 57 3.20 12.37 -5.23
CA TYR A 57 4.32 13.20 -5.67
C TYR A 57 5.53 12.36 -6.07
N TYR A 58 5.85 11.33 -5.27
CA TYR A 58 6.97 10.45 -5.57
C TYR A 58 6.72 9.68 -6.87
N THR A 59 5.54 9.11 -7.03
CA THR A 59 5.15 8.40 -8.26
C THR A 59 5.19 9.29 -9.49
N LEU A 60 4.81 10.55 -9.39
CA LEU A 60 4.90 11.51 -10.50
C LEU A 60 6.32 12.05 -10.76
N GLY A 61 7.31 11.60 -9.98
CA GLY A 61 8.70 11.99 -10.10
C GLY A 61 9.00 13.41 -9.62
N VAL A 62 8.14 13.99 -8.78
CA VAL A 62 8.35 15.33 -8.22
C VAL A 62 9.52 15.29 -7.23
N SER A 63 10.48 16.19 -7.42
CA SER A 63 11.63 16.31 -6.52
C SER A 63 11.24 17.02 -5.22
N LYS A 64 11.99 16.73 -4.15
CA LYS A 64 11.82 17.39 -2.85
C LYS A 64 11.87 18.91 -3.02
N ASN A 65 10.86 19.58 -2.49
CA ASN A 65 10.74 21.02 -2.46
C ASN A 65 10.05 21.45 -1.14
N ARG A 66 9.85 22.75 -0.96
CA ARG A 66 9.17 23.31 0.23
C ARG A 66 7.81 22.67 0.49
N GLU A 67 7.07 22.35 -0.55
CA GLU A 67 5.74 21.77 -0.39
C GLU A 67 5.81 20.36 0.19
N ILE A 68 6.70 19.51 -0.34
CA ILE A 68 6.98 18.18 0.19
C ILE A 68 7.39 18.24 1.66
N GLU A 69 8.21 19.22 2.04
CA GLU A 69 8.61 19.45 3.44
C GLU A 69 7.40 19.83 4.31
N GLU A 70 6.49 20.66 3.80
CA GLU A 70 5.25 21.03 4.50
C GLU A 70 4.34 19.80 4.70
N VAL A 71 4.17 18.94 3.69
CA VAL A 71 3.41 17.67 3.83
C VAL A 71 4.08 16.74 4.84
N ALA A 72 5.39 16.57 4.76
CA ALA A 72 6.14 15.75 5.70
C ALA A 72 6.03 16.26 7.14
N ASN A 73 6.09 17.59 7.34
CA ASN A 73 5.90 18.20 8.64
C ASN A 73 4.48 17.98 9.18
N TYR A 74 3.46 18.00 8.31
CA TYR A 74 2.11 17.65 8.71
C TYR A 74 2.01 16.20 9.17
N ILE A 75 2.59 15.23 8.44
CA ILE A 75 2.63 13.82 8.88
C ILE A 75 3.35 13.68 10.23
N LYS A 76 4.50 14.31 10.38
CA LYS A 76 5.28 14.30 11.64
C LYS A 76 4.54 14.92 12.82
N SER A 77 3.54 15.76 12.59
CA SER A 77 2.71 16.31 13.69
C SER A 77 1.81 15.27 14.36
N PHE A 78 1.63 14.09 13.76
CA PHE A 78 0.95 12.93 14.34
C PHE A 78 1.90 11.93 15.03
N TYR A 79 3.16 12.31 15.21
CA TYR A 79 4.18 11.47 15.85
C TYR A 79 3.97 11.43 17.38
N HIS A 80 3.85 10.21 17.92
CA HIS A 80 3.64 9.92 19.34
C HIS A 80 4.94 9.52 20.04
N LYS A 81 4.94 9.54 21.38
CA LYS A 81 6.13 9.27 22.21
C LYS A 81 6.70 7.86 22.06
N ASP A 82 5.87 6.91 21.64
CA ASP A 82 6.20 5.50 21.37
C ASP A 82 6.72 5.28 19.94
N SER A 83 7.04 6.34 19.21
CA SER A 83 7.48 6.31 17.81
C SER A 83 6.44 5.77 16.83
N GLN A 84 5.16 5.80 17.22
CA GLN A 84 4.06 5.55 16.31
C GLN A 84 3.60 6.86 15.67
N ILE A 85 3.11 6.77 14.44
CA ILE A 85 2.44 7.88 13.74
C ILE A 85 1.03 7.41 13.45
N TYR A 86 0.06 8.03 14.12
CA TYR A 86 -1.35 7.75 13.87
C TYR A 86 -2.23 8.92 14.23
N ASP A 87 -3.36 8.99 13.56
CA ASP A 87 -4.39 9.99 13.79
C ASP A 87 -5.33 9.56 14.93
N ASP A 88 -5.32 10.35 16.01
CA ASP A 88 -6.16 10.16 17.21
C ASP A 88 -7.65 10.29 16.91
N PHE A 89 -8.04 11.13 15.96
CA PHE A 89 -9.43 11.31 15.56
C PHE A 89 -9.96 10.06 14.86
N ILE A 90 -9.19 9.53 13.90
CA ILE A 90 -9.51 8.27 13.22
C ILE A 90 -9.48 7.09 14.21
N PHE A 91 -8.48 7.06 15.10
CA PHE A 91 -8.38 6.07 16.17
C PHE A 91 -9.68 6.00 16.99
N LYS A 92 -10.15 7.14 17.51
CA LYS A 92 -11.35 7.24 18.35
C LYS A 92 -12.63 6.84 17.60
N LYS A 93 -12.77 7.25 16.33
CA LYS A 93 -13.93 6.87 15.51
C LYS A 93 -13.94 5.39 15.13
N GLY A 94 -12.78 4.83 14.80
CA GLY A 94 -12.62 3.40 14.53
C GLY A 94 -12.91 2.55 15.77
N PHE A 95 -12.42 2.98 16.94
CA PHE A 95 -12.62 2.30 18.21
C PHE A 95 -14.10 2.15 18.57
N ALA A 96 -14.91 3.20 18.48
CA ALA A 96 -16.34 3.14 18.78
C ALA A 96 -17.07 2.07 17.94
N ARG A 97 -16.69 1.93 16.66
CA ARG A 97 -17.24 0.90 15.78
C ARG A 97 -16.71 -0.49 16.09
N ASN A 98 -15.40 -0.61 16.32
CA ASN A 98 -14.77 -1.89 16.62
C ASN A 98 -15.30 -2.45 17.95
N LEU A 99 -15.55 -1.62 18.96
CA LEU A 99 -16.18 -2.03 20.21
C LEU A 99 -17.59 -2.60 19.98
N LEU A 100 -18.44 -1.91 19.21
CA LEU A 100 -19.78 -2.40 18.86
C LEU A 100 -19.73 -3.70 18.05
N SER A 101 -18.80 -3.82 17.12
CA SER A 101 -18.58 -5.02 16.31
C SER A 101 -18.04 -6.20 17.15
N SER A 102 -17.09 -5.94 18.05
CA SER A 102 -16.49 -6.93 18.96
C SER A 102 -17.51 -7.48 19.93
N ILE A 103 -18.43 -6.65 20.45
CA ILE A 103 -19.54 -7.10 21.29
C ILE A 103 -20.49 -8.01 20.48
N LYS A 104 -20.79 -7.64 19.23
CA LYS A 104 -21.67 -8.41 18.35
C LYS A 104 -21.07 -9.75 17.92
N HIS A 105 -19.77 -9.81 17.68
CA HIS A 105 -19.07 -10.97 17.09
C HIS A 105 -18.16 -11.73 18.08
N LYS A 106 -18.14 -11.34 19.36
CA LYS A 106 -17.30 -11.90 20.44
C LYS A 106 -15.81 -11.99 20.10
N ASN A 107 -15.30 -11.09 19.24
CA ASN A 107 -13.89 -11.02 18.86
C ASN A 107 -13.26 -9.74 19.41
N PHE A 108 -12.47 -9.88 20.48
CA PHE A 108 -11.83 -8.77 21.19
C PHE A 108 -10.35 -8.56 20.79
N ALA A 109 -9.84 -9.31 19.80
CA ALA A 109 -8.42 -9.35 19.46
C ALA A 109 -7.84 -8.01 18.98
N ASN A 110 -8.69 -7.06 18.56
CA ASN A 110 -8.27 -5.72 18.12
C ASN A 110 -9.03 -4.61 18.87
N LEU A 111 -9.39 -4.83 20.13
CA LEU A 111 -10.18 -3.87 20.90
C LEU A 111 -9.53 -2.49 20.95
N PHE A 112 -8.21 -2.44 21.16
CA PHE A 112 -7.43 -1.20 21.25
C PHE A 112 -6.97 -0.64 19.90
N ASN A 113 -7.46 -1.19 18.78
CA ASN A 113 -7.15 -0.74 17.42
C ASN A 113 -5.63 -0.66 17.11
N GLU A 114 -4.82 -1.53 17.73
CA GLU A 114 -3.36 -1.60 17.55
C GLU A 114 -2.98 -1.93 16.10
N GLN A 115 -3.82 -2.68 15.39
CA GLN A 115 -3.63 -2.96 13.96
C GLN A 115 -3.67 -1.67 13.12
N TYR A 116 -4.54 -0.71 13.47
CA TYR A 116 -4.61 0.58 12.80
C TYR A 116 -3.33 1.39 13.08
N LYS A 117 -2.93 1.53 14.36
CA LYS A 117 -1.73 2.30 14.71
C LYS A 117 -0.51 1.77 13.96
N ARG A 118 -0.33 0.45 13.91
CA ARG A 118 0.78 -0.18 13.18
C ARG A 118 0.70 0.06 11.68
N ALA A 119 -0.50 -0.05 11.09
CA ALA A 119 -0.69 0.17 9.66
C ALA A 119 -0.44 1.64 9.26
N GLU A 120 -1.01 2.60 10.01
CA GLU A 120 -0.82 4.04 9.79
C GLU A 120 0.63 4.45 10.00
N THR A 121 1.29 3.90 11.04
CA THR A 121 2.71 4.14 11.33
C THR A 121 3.59 3.67 10.18
N ARG A 122 3.35 2.45 9.66
CA ARG A 122 4.07 1.94 8.49
C ARG A 122 3.85 2.84 7.27
N GLN A 123 2.60 3.17 6.96
CA GLN A 123 2.27 4.00 5.79
C GLN A 123 2.95 5.37 5.88
N SER A 124 2.92 5.99 7.07
CA SER A 124 3.58 7.26 7.35
C SER A 124 5.09 7.20 7.18
N TYR A 125 5.76 6.23 7.82
CA TYR A 125 7.21 6.06 7.64
C TYR A 125 7.58 5.74 6.19
N SER A 126 6.80 4.88 5.51
CA SER A 126 7.08 4.55 4.10
C SER A 126 7.04 5.79 3.22
N ALA A 127 6.09 6.72 3.43
CA ALA A 127 6.02 7.97 2.68
C ALA A 127 7.14 8.96 3.04
N LEU A 128 7.45 9.11 4.33
CA LEU A 128 8.53 9.99 4.79
C LEU A 128 9.91 9.52 4.28
N MET A 129 10.13 8.21 4.19
CA MET A 129 11.36 7.63 3.65
C MET A 129 11.60 7.96 2.19
N LEU A 130 10.54 8.21 1.39
CA LEU A 130 10.68 8.55 -0.03
C LEU A 130 11.41 9.88 -0.26
N TYR A 131 11.46 10.75 0.76
CA TYR A 131 12.06 12.09 0.71
C TYR A 131 13.09 12.35 1.82
N ASP A 132 13.54 11.29 2.50
CA ASP A 132 14.45 11.36 3.65
C ASP A 132 13.96 12.34 4.74
N GLU A 133 12.66 12.28 5.03
CA GLU A 133 11.95 13.17 5.97
C GLU A 133 11.55 12.48 7.29
N LEU A 134 12.28 11.42 7.66
CA LEU A 134 12.02 10.68 8.89
C LEU A 134 12.11 11.56 10.16
N PRO A 135 11.32 11.29 11.21
CA PRO A 135 11.51 11.89 12.53
C PRO A 135 12.94 11.67 13.06
N LYS A 136 13.42 12.63 13.86
CA LYS A 136 14.81 12.62 14.39
C LYS A 136 15.10 11.45 15.33
N LYS A 137 14.10 10.97 16.05
CA LYS A 137 14.19 9.84 16.96
C LYS A 137 13.14 8.85 16.54
N ILE A 138 13.53 7.59 16.36
CA ILE A 138 12.64 6.48 16.07
C ILE A 138 13.11 5.33 16.95
N ASN A 139 12.20 4.77 17.72
CA ASN A 139 12.42 3.55 18.48
C ASN A 139 11.26 2.60 18.17
N ILE A 140 11.54 1.55 17.42
CA ILE A 140 10.55 0.56 17.00
C ILE A 140 10.79 -0.76 17.72
N ASP A 141 9.70 -1.35 18.17
CA ASP A 141 9.70 -2.70 18.73
C ASP A 141 9.53 -3.72 17.60
N ILE A 142 10.55 -4.54 17.39
CA ILE A 142 10.61 -5.55 16.34
C ILE A 142 11.24 -6.82 16.90
N PRO A 143 10.84 -8.01 16.40
CA PRO A 143 11.52 -9.26 16.72
C PRO A 143 13.02 -9.18 16.49
N LYS A 144 13.82 -9.51 17.51
CA LYS A 144 15.28 -9.29 17.52
C LYS A 144 16.12 -10.53 17.26
N ASP A 145 15.49 -11.71 17.32
CA ASP A 145 16.15 -12.99 17.07
C ASP A 145 15.20 -14.00 16.42
N GLU A 146 15.74 -15.17 16.09
CA GLU A 146 15.01 -16.26 15.45
C GLU A 146 13.80 -16.75 16.26
N ASN A 147 13.92 -16.83 17.60
CA ASN A 147 12.84 -17.31 18.46
C ASN A 147 11.67 -16.31 18.52
N GLU A 148 11.99 -15.02 18.57
CA GLU A 148 10.99 -13.95 18.50
C GLU A 148 10.31 -13.91 17.13
N ILE A 149 11.06 -14.13 16.03
CA ILE A 149 10.48 -14.25 14.68
C ILE A 149 9.55 -15.46 14.60
N ASP A 150 9.99 -16.62 15.09
CA ASP A 150 9.18 -17.85 15.14
C ASP A 150 7.87 -17.61 15.90
N THR A 151 7.97 -17.02 17.10
CA THR A 151 6.82 -16.68 17.93
C THR A 151 5.89 -15.70 17.22
N TYR A 152 6.45 -14.67 16.60
CA TYR A 152 5.67 -13.66 15.89
C TYR A 152 4.91 -14.24 14.69
N LEU A 153 5.59 -15.00 13.82
CA LEU A 153 5.01 -15.52 12.58
C LEU A 153 4.09 -16.71 12.82
N SER A 154 4.37 -17.57 13.81
CA SER A 154 3.53 -18.73 14.13
C SER A 154 2.17 -18.34 14.72
N ASN A 155 2.08 -17.19 15.39
CA ASN A 155 0.84 -16.63 15.94
C ASN A 155 -0.09 -15.99 14.89
N LEU A 156 0.37 -15.82 13.65
CA LEU A 156 -0.47 -15.25 12.58
C LEU A 156 -1.44 -16.30 12.02
N ASN A 157 -2.64 -15.86 11.66
CA ASN A 157 -3.64 -16.73 11.03
C ASN A 157 -3.34 -16.95 9.54
N TRP A 158 -2.53 -17.96 9.22
CA TRP A 158 -2.19 -18.31 7.84
C TRP A 158 -3.32 -18.98 7.04
N TYR A 159 -4.48 -19.26 7.65
CA TYR A 159 -5.72 -19.55 6.92
C TYR A 159 -6.38 -18.28 6.35
N GLU A 160 -5.91 -17.10 6.75
CA GLU A 160 -6.27 -15.80 6.17
C GLU A 160 -5.01 -15.12 5.61
N PRO A 161 -4.52 -15.58 4.44
CA PRO A 161 -3.18 -15.21 3.95
C PRO A 161 -3.00 -13.71 3.69
N TRP A 162 -4.08 -12.97 3.40
CA TRP A 162 -4.03 -11.50 3.31
C TRP A 162 -3.59 -10.84 4.62
N GLY A 163 -4.20 -11.24 5.74
CA GLY A 163 -3.91 -10.68 7.06
C GLY A 163 -2.51 -11.06 7.51
N ALA A 164 -2.19 -12.37 7.48
CA ALA A 164 -0.88 -12.87 7.86
C ALA A 164 0.25 -12.30 6.97
N GLY A 165 0.05 -12.28 5.65
CA GLY A 165 1.00 -11.68 4.71
C GLY A 165 1.20 -10.18 4.95
N SER A 166 0.16 -9.44 5.34
CA SER A 166 0.30 -8.02 5.69
C SER A 166 1.16 -7.82 6.93
N HIS A 167 1.05 -8.70 7.93
CA HIS A 167 1.87 -8.67 9.14
C HIS A 167 3.33 -9.05 8.86
N PHE A 168 3.58 -10.05 8.01
CA PHE A 168 4.92 -10.33 7.48
C PHE A 168 5.50 -9.11 6.75
N SER A 169 4.71 -8.47 5.87
CA SER A 169 5.13 -7.26 5.17
C SER A 169 5.49 -6.12 6.14
N HIS A 170 4.77 -5.98 7.27
CA HIS A 170 5.13 -5.03 8.32
C HIS A 170 6.47 -5.37 8.96
N LEU A 171 6.71 -6.63 9.29
CA LEU A 171 7.98 -7.08 9.86
C LEU A 171 9.15 -6.71 8.95
N MET A 172 9.07 -7.05 7.66
CA MET A 172 10.12 -6.75 6.69
C MET A 172 10.35 -5.25 6.52
N PHE A 173 9.28 -4.45 6.45
CA PHE A 173 9.39 -2.99 6.42
C PHE A 173 10.08 -2.43 7.67
N PHE A 174 9.71 -2.90 8.86
CA PHE A 174 10.30 -2.40 10.09
C PHE A 174 11.76 -2.83 10.27
N TYR A 175 12.19 -3.97 9.74
CA TYR A 175 13.62 -4.28 9.62
C TYR A 175 14.35 -3.28 8.72
N ARG A 176 13.76 -2.94 7.57
CA ARG A 176 14.33 -1.91 6.68
C ARG A 176 14.42 -0.55 7.38
N LEU A 177 13.41 -0.16 8.14
CA LEU A 177 13.40 1.08 8.90
C LEU A 177 14.48 1.04 10.00
N ALA A 178 14.54 -0.03 10.80
CA ALA A 178 15.54 -0.21 11.86
C ALA A 178 16.96 -0.06 11.30
N LYS A 179 17.23 -0.71 10.16
CA LYS A 179 18.50 -0.57 9.44
C LYS A 179 18.75 0.89 9.03
N LYS A 180 17.78 1.55 8.38
CA LYS A 180 17.91 2.95 7.91
C LYS A 180 18.21 3.93 9.03
N VAL A 181 17.70 3.68 10.25
CA VAL A 181 17.95 4.51 11.43
C VAL A 181 19.01 3.97 12.39
N ASN A 182 19.82 3.00 11.94
CA ASN A 182 20.92 2.41 12.69
C ASN A 182 20.52 1.80 14.06
N LEU A 183 19.31 1.23 14.15
CA LEU A 183 18.87 0.44 15.32
C LEU A 183 19.36 -1.01 15.27
N ILE A 184 19.66 -1.52 14.07
CA ILE A 184 20.29 -2.81 13.83
C ILE A 184 21.42 -2.63 12.81
N THR A 185 22.41 -3.50 12.87
CA THR A 185 23.54 -3.58 11.94
C THR A 185 23.11 -4.18 10.59
N ASP A 186 23.97 -4.05 9.58
CA ASP A 186 23.78 -4.73 8.29
C ASP A 186 23.72 -6.25 8.45
N GLU A 187 24.55 -6.83 9.32
CA GLU A 187 24.60 -8.28 9.57
C GLU A 187 23.31 -8.79 10.23
N GLU A 188 22.82 -8.08 11.25
CA GLU A 188 21.53 -8.39 11.89
C GLU A 188 20.37 -8.26 10.89
N PHE A 189 20.34 -7.19 10.09
CA PHE A 189 19.34 -7.02 9.05
C PHE A 189 19.34 -8.21 8.06
N GLU A 190 20.52 -8.61 7.59
CA GLU A 190 20.66 -9.73 6.66
C GLU A 190 20.22 -11.06 7.29
N SER A 191 20.61 -11.31 8.54
CA SER A 191 20.26 -12.53 9.28
C SER A 191 18.75 -12.63 9.55
N LEU A 192 18.16 -11.59 10.15
CA LEU A 192 16.75 -11.56 10.55
C LEU A 192 15.80 -11.64 9.35
N THR A 193 16.10 -10.88 8.28
CA THR A 193 15.29 -10.94 7.06
C THR A 193 15.39 -12.29 6.36
N ARG A 194 16.59 -12.90 6.30
CA ARG A 194 16.77 -14.25 5.74
C ARG A 194 15.99 -15.28 6.52
N TYR A 195 16.05 -15.23 7.85
CA TYR A 195 15.30 -16.15 8.71
C TYR A 195 13.79 -16.03 8.50
N ALA A 196 13.26 -14.80 8.51
CA ALA A 196 11.83 -14.56 8.28
C ALA A 196 11.35 -15.03 6.90
N ILE A 197 12.17 -14.86 5.85
CA ILE A 197 11.89 -15.35 4.49
C ILE A 197 11.87 -16.89 4.48
N ASN A 198 12.91 -17.53 5.00
CA ASN A 198 12.97 -18.98 5.10
C ASN A 198 11.80 -19.56 5.92
N TRP A 199 11.30 -18.81 6.90
CA TRP A 199 10.14 -19.20 7.67
C TRP A 199 8.87 -19.23 6.82
N ILE A 200 8.57 -18.16 6.08
CA ILE A 200 7.36 -18.11 5.25
C ILE A 200 7.41 -19.09 4.08
N ASP A 201 8.59 -19.38 3.55
CA ASP A 201 8.74 -20.32 2.42
C ASP A 201 8.32 -21.75 2.77
N LYS A 202 8.28 -22.10 4.06
CA LYS A 202 7.71 -23.37 4.55
C LYS A 202 6.18 -23.46 4.34
N LEU A 203 5.50 -22.32 4.13
CA LEU A 203 4.05 -22.25 3.89
C LEU A 203 3.70 -22.24 2.40
N ARG A 204 4.70 -22.42 1.54
CA ARG A 204 4.54 -22.27 0.11
C ARG A 204 3.91 -23.49 -0.54
N HIS A 205 2.96 -23.25 -1.43
CA HIS A 205 2.29 -24.30 -2.20
C HIS A 205 2.89 -24.37 -3.60
N PRO A 206 3.42 -25.54 -4.02
CA PRO A 206 4.01 -25.70 -5.35
C PRO A 206 2.97 -25.64 -6.48
N ASP A 207 1.71 -25.96 -6.20
CA ASP A 207 0.65 -26.07 -7.23
C ASP A 207 0.13 -24.71 -7.72
N ASP A 208 0.19 -23.67 -6.88
CA ASP A 208 -0.31 -22.32 -7.18
C ASP A 208 0.67 -21.19 -6.86
N GLY A 209 1.83 -21.53 -6.30
CA GLY A 209 2.90 -20.60 -5.94
C GLY A 209 2.62 -19.69 -4.73
N GLY A 210 1.48 -19.86 -4.04
CA GLY A 210 1.03 -19.03 -2.93
C GLY A 210 1.59 -19.41 -1.55
N TRP A 211 1.36 -18.55 -0.55
CA TRP A 211 1.76 -18.76 0.85
C TRP A 211 0.54 -18.79 1.77
N TYR A 212 0.14 -19.96 2.25
CA TYR A 212 -1.04 -20.11 3.10
C TYR A 212 -1.12 -21.46 3.82
N LYS A 213 -2.10 -21.59 4.73
CA LYS A 213 -2.57 -22.87 5.30
C LYS A 213 -4.02 -23.14 4.88
N GLY A 214 -4.39 -24.43 4.84
CA GLY A 214 -5.73 -24.88 4.49
C GLY A 214 -6.02 -24.78 2.99
N LYS A 215 -7.30 -24.65 2.63
CA LYS A 215 -7.74 -24.44 1.24
C LYS A 215 -8.07 -22.98 1.02
N GLN A 216 -7.61 -22.40 -0.08
CA GLN A 216 -7.85 -21.01 -0.43
C GLN A 216 -8.46 -20.89 -1.84
N SER A 217 -9.16 -19.79 -2.09
CA SER A 217 -9.54 -19.40 -3.46
C SER A 217 -8.42 -18.61 -4.11
N ASP A 218 -8.33 -18.64 -5.44
CA ASP A 218 -7.34 -17.87 -6.24
C ASP A 218 -7.24 -16.39 -5.81
N ARG A 219 -8.38 -15.72 -5.52
CA ARG A 219 -8.41 -14.33 -5.02
C ARG A 219 -7.60 -14.15 -3.73
N PHE A 220 -7.81 -15.02 -2.74
CA PHE A 220 -7.10 -14.95 -1.46
C PHE A 220 -5.62 -15.32 -1.59
N ILE A 221 -5.30 -16.25 -2.49
CA ILE A 221 -3.92 -16.61 -2.82
C ILE A 221 -3.17 -15.40 -3.39
N VAL A 222 -3.72 -14.76 -4.42
CA VAL A 222 -3.13 -13.57 -5.05
C VAL A 222 -3.00 -12.42 -4.04
N ASN A 223 -4.06 -12.17 -3.26
CA ASN A 223 -4.06 -11.13 -2.24
C ASN A 223 -2.96 -11.38 -1.19
N GLY A 224 -2.81 -12.61 -0.70
CA GLY A 224 -1.72 -12.99 0.21
C GLY A 224 -0.34 -12.83 -0.42
N ALA A 225 -0.17 -13.33 -1.65
CA ALA A 225 1.08 -13.24 -2.41
C ALA A 225 1.51 -11.78 -2.61
N MET A 226 0.58 -10.88 -2.96
CA MET A 226 0.86 -9.45 -3.06
C MET A 226 1.50 -8.91 -1.77
N LYS A 227 0.98 -9.28 -0.60
CA LYS A 227 1.51 -8.80 0.68
C LYS A 227 2.90 -9.36 0.98
N ILE A 228 3.11 -10.64 0.70
CA ILE A 228 4.44 -11.27 0.84
C ILE A 228 5.45 -10.58 -0.05
N ILE A 229 5.16 -10.45 -1.35
CA ILE A 229 6.03 -9.79 -2.33
C ILE A 229 6.31 -8.34 -1.92
N THR A 230 5.32 -7.60 -1.43
CA THR A 230 5.51 -6.25 -0.88
C THR A 230 6.52 -6.24 0.27
N GLY A 231 6.46 -7.23 1.17
CA GLY A 231 7.48 -7.41 2.21
C GLY A 231 8.88 -7.65 1.66
N LEU A 232 8.99 -8.51 0.64
CA LEU A 232 10.26 -8.80 -0.04
C LEU A 232 10.83 -7.55 -0.75
N ILE A 233 9.97 -6.74 -1.37
CA ILE A 233 10.35 -5.46 -2.00
C ILE A 233 10.93 -4.50 -0.95
N ALA A 234 10.29 -4.39 0.22
CA ALA A 234 10.73 -3.48 1.29
C ALA A 234 12.17 -3.76 1.75
N VAL A 235 12.64 -5.01 1.60
CA VAL A 235 14.00 -5.42 1.98
C VAL A 235 14.92 -5.69 0.79
N ASP A 236 14.52 -5.40 -0.46
CA ASP A 236 15.31 -5.69 -1.66
C ASP A 236 15.67 -7.18 -1.83
N LYS A 237 14.77 -8.08 -1.43
CA LYS A 237 14.96 -9.55 -1.49
C LYS A 237 13.83 -10.25 -2.23
N VAL A 238 13.41 -9.69 -3.37
CA VAL A 238 12.39 -10.32 -4.21
C VAL A 238 13.02 -11.49 -4.96
N THR A 239 12.98 -12.66 -4.32
CA THR A 239 13.35 -13.95 -4.88
C THR A 239 12.42 -14.98 -4.26
N PHE A 240 11.84 -15.83 -5.10
CA PHE A 240 10.90 -16.86 -4.65
C PHE A 240 10.74 -17.92 -5.75
N ASP A 241 10.65 -19.19 -5.37
CA ASP A 241 10.35 -20.35 -6.25
C ASP A 241 8.97 -20.28 -6.93
N TYR A 242 8.51 -21.30 -7.65
CA TYR A 242 7.12 -21.45 -8.15
C TYR A 242 6.47 -20.18 -8.77
N ALA A 243 7.27 -19.34 -9.43
CA ALA A 243 6.78 -18.08 -10.00
C ALA A 243 5.86 -18.33 -11.21
N LYS A 244 6.05 -19.44 -11.94
CA LYS A 244 5.20 -19.81 -13.08
C LYS A 244 3.79 -20.14 -12.62
N GLU A 245 3.67 -20.93 -11.56
CA GLU A 245 2.40 -21.34 -10.97
C GLU A 245 1.65 -20.15 -10.37
N LEU A 246 2.40 -19.19 -9.80
CA LEU A 246 1.83 -17.94 -9.33
C LEU A 246 1.32 -17.05 -10.48
N VAL A 247 2.03 -17.01 -11.63
CA VAL A 247 1.54 -16.34 -12.85
C VAL A 247 0.25 -16.98 -13.34
N ASP A 248 0.19 -18.32 -13.38
CA ASP A 248 -0.99 -19.05 -13.84
C ASP A 248 -2.19 -18.81 -12.92
N THR A 249 -1.97 -18.79 -11.60
CA THR A 249 -2.99 -18.44 -10.60
C THR A 249 -3.50 -17.01 -10.81
N CYS A 250 -2.62 -16.05 -11.07
CA CYS A 250 -2.99 -14.66 -11.32
C CYS A 250 -3.84 -14.49 -12.59
N LEU A 251 -3.45 -15.15 -13.69
CA LEU A 251 -4.18 -15.07 -14.96
C LEU A 251 -5.55 -15.78 -14.90
N LYS A 252 -5.70 -16.76 -14.00
CA LYS A 252 -6.98 -17.44 -13.73
C LYS A 252 -7.89 -16.68 -12.76
N ALA A 253 -7.32 -15.94 -11.83
CA ALA A 253 -8.08 -15.24 -10.79
C ALA A 253 -8.99 -14.15 -11.37
N THR A 254 -10.30 -14.25 -11.13
CA THR A 254 -11.24 -13.16 -11.35
C THR A 254 -11.20 -12.20 -10.16
N ASN A 255 -10.62 -11.00 -10.30
CA ASN A 255 -10.57 -10.03 -9.20
C ASN A 255 -10.70 -8.57 -9.67
N ASP A 256 -11.94 -8.11 -9.85
CA ASP A 256 -12.24 -6.81 -10.48
C ASP A 256 -13.10 -5.87 -9.60
N GLU A 257 -13.34 -6.18 -8.33
CA GLU A 257 -14.37 -5.51 -7.51
C GLU A 257 -14.01 -4.05 -7.12
N HIS A 258 -12.77 -3.78 -6.72
CA HIS A 258 -12.34 -2.44 -6.27
C HIS A 258 -10.87 -2.14 -6.60
N ALA A 259 -10.40 -0.91 -6.34
CA ALA A 259 -9.04 -0.45 -6.66
C ALA A 259 -7.94 -1.41 -6.14
N CYS A 260 -8.03 -1.87 -4.88
CA CYS A 260 -7.02 -2.78 -4.33
C CYS A 260 -6.95 -4.13 -5.07
N ASP A 261 -8.08 -4.72 -5.46
CA ASP A 261 -8.11 -6.03 -6.10
C ASP A 261 -7.46 -5.99 -7.49
N ASN A 262 -7.76 -4.92 -8.21
CA ASN A 262 -7.17 -4.60 -9.50
C ASN A 262 -5.65 -4.38 -9.42
N PHE A 263 -5.17 -3.75 -8.35
CA PHE A 263 -3.76 -3.50 -8.09
C PHE A 263 -2.99 -4.78 -7.73
N ASN A 264 -3.60 -5.65 -6.91
CA ASN A 264 -2.91 -6.83 -6.36
C ASN A 264 -2.41 -7.78 -7.45
N ILE A 265 -3.25 -8.13 -8.43
CA ILE A 265 -2.86 -9.03 -9.52
C ILE A 265 -1.69 -8.44 -10.31
N ILE A 266 -1.76 -7.14 -10.64
CA ILE A 266 -0.71 -6.47 -11.43
C ILE A 266 0.64 -6.47 -10.73
N LEU A 267 0.66 -6.22 -9.41
CA LEU A 267 1.91 -6.29 -8.64
C LEU A 267 2.48 -7.70 -8.68
N VAL A 268 1.67 -8.72 -8.41
CA VAL A 268 2.14 -10.12 -8.38
C VAL A 268 2.64 -10.55 -9.76
N LEU A 269 1.88 -10.27 -10.82
CA LEU A 269 2.29 -10.57 -12.20
C LEU A 269 3.60 -9.88 -12.57
N ASN A 270 3.76 -8.60 -12.23
CA ASN A 270 4.98 -7.86 -12.55
C ASN A 270 6.23 -8.54 -11.95
N TYR A 271 6.19 -8.84 -10.65
CA TYR A 271 7.35 -9.37 -9.95
C TYR A 271 7.61 -10.86 -10.26
N ALA A 272 6.56 -11.67 -10.40
CA ALA A 272 6.71 -13.05 -10.84
C ALA A 272 7.27 -13.15 -12.27
N SER A 273 6.75 -12.33 -13.19
CA SER A 273 7.25 -12.26 -14.57
C SER A 273 8.71 -11.78 -14.63
N LYS A 274 9.09 -10.75 -13.85
CA LYS A 274 10.50 -10.30 -13.75
C LYS A 274 11.45 -11.41 -13.28
N LEU A 275 11.05 -12.20 -12.27
CA LEU A 275 11.85 -13.33 -11.79
C LEU A 275 12.04 -14.41 -12.87
N LEU A 276 11.06 -14.56 -13.76
CA LEU A 276 11.10 -15.48 -14.89
C LEU A 276 11.76 -14.87 -16.14
N GLY A 277 12.50 -13.76 -16.00
CA GLY A 277 13.18 -13.11 -17.11
C GLY A 277 12.25 -12.46 -18.15
N ARG A 278 10.96 -12.31 -17.85
CA ARG A 278 9.88 -11.93 -18.80
C ARG A 278 9.63 -12.95 -19.92
N ASP A 279 9.94 -14.23 -19.69
CA ASP A 279 9.87 -15.26 -20.74
C ASP A 279 8.62 -16.17 -20.68
N TYR A 280 7.86 -16.14 -19.58
CA TYR A 280 6.71 -17.03 -19.36
C TYR A 280 5.38 -16.29 -19.50
N ARG A 281 4.54 -16.71 -20.46
CA ARG A 281 3.20 -16.16 -20.76
C ARG A 281 3.17 -14.62 -20.89
N GLN A 282 4.29 -14.02 -21.29
CA GLN A 282 4.48 -12.57 -21.27
C GLN A 282 3.43 -11.82 -22.10
N ASN A 283 3.08 -12.33 -23.29
CA ASN A 283 2.03 -11.75 -24.12
C ASN A 283 0.65 -11.70 -23.43
N GLU A 284 0.33 -12.71 -22.61
CA GLU A 284 -0.93 -12.76 -21.85
C GLU A 284 -0.89 -11.79 -20.67
N ILE A 285 0.26 -11.63 -20.04
CA ILE A 285 0.49 -10.67 -18.96
C ILE A 285 0.37 -9.23 -19.48
N GLU A 286 0.96 -8.93 -20.63
CA GLU A 286 0.86 -7.62 -21.28
C GLU A 286 -0.57 -7.31 -21.69
N LYS A 287 -1.27 -8.29 -22.28
CA LYS A 287 -2.70 -8.16 -22.60
C LYS A 287 -3.52 -7.90 -21.34
N PHE A 288 -3.29 -8.66 -20.27
CA PHE A 288 -3.95 -8.43 -18.99
C PHE A 288 -3.71 -7.01 -18.46
N ALA A 289 -2.46 -6.52 -18.55
CA ALA A 289 -2.08 -5.18 -18.11
C ALA A 289 -2.76 -4.08 -18.93
N LEU A 290 -2.88 -4.25 -20.25
CA LEU A 290 -3.65 -3.33 -21.10
C LEU A 290 -5.13 -3.31 -20.73
N ASP A 291 -5.73 -4.48 -20.51
CA ASP A 291 -7.13 -4.60 -20.08
C ASP A 291 -7.36 -3.95 -18.70
N ARG A 292 -6.34 -3.95 -17.83
CA ARG A 292 -6.40 -3.21 -16.56
C ARG A 292 -6.46 -1.71 -16.75
N LEU A 293 -5.68 -1.14 -17.67
CA LEU A 293 -5.72 0.31 -17.92
C LEU A 293 -7.11 0.77 -18.38
N VAL A 294 -7.83 -0.06 -19.15
CA VAL A 294 -9.23 0.21 -19.51
C VAL A 294 -10.12 0.31 -18.26
N LYS A 295 -9.95 -0.60 -17.30
CA LYS A 295 -10.70 -0.57 -16.03
C LYS A 295 -10.30 0.60 -15.16
N TYR A 296 -9.00 0.92 -15.08
CA TYR A 296 -8.51 2.06 -14.29
C TYR A 296 -9.08 3.37 -14.82
N LYS A 297 -9.20 3.50 -16.14
CA LYS A 297 -9.83 4.65 -16.79
C LYS A 297 -11.29 4.86 -16.37
N ALA A 298 -12.02 3.80 -16.00
CA ALA A 298 -13.39 3.93 -15.49
C ALA A 298 -13.47 4.59 -14.09
N HIS A 299 -12.36 4.60 -13.34
CA HIS A 299 -12.24 5.30 -12.07
C HIS A 299 -11.74 6.74 -12.22
N TYR A 300 -11.19 7.09 -13.37
CA TYR A 300 -10.61 8.41 -13.62
C TYR A 300 -11.71 9.47 -13.79
N LYS A 301 -11.64 10.54 -13.01
CA LYS A 301 -12.55 11.69 -13.04
C LYS A 301 -11.88 12.84 -13.79
N LYS A 302 -12.06 12.84 -15.12
CA LYS A 302 -11.36 13.75 -16.02
C LYS A 302 -11.45 15.23 -15.61
N GLU A 303 -12.63 15.70 -15.20
CA GLU A 303 -12.83 17.10 -14.81
C GLU A 303 -12.18 17.46 -13.46
N GLU A 304 -11.77 16.45 -12.68
CA GLU A 304 -11.17 16.61 -11.35
C GLU A 304 -9.68 16.25 -11.34
N GLY A 305 -9.18 15.57 -12.38
CA GLY A 305 -7.79 15.15 -12.54
C GLY A 305 -7.36 13.95 -11.67
N GLY A 306 -8.26 13.40 -10.84
CA GLY A 306 -7.97 12.29 -9.93
C GLY A 306 -8.73 11.00 -10.24
N PHE A 307 -8.56 9.97 -9.41
CA PHE A 307 -9.31 8.72 -9.49
C PHE A 307 -10.19 8.51 -8.26
N SER A 308 -11.35 7.88 -8.44
CA SER A 308 -12.22 7.44 -7.35
C SER A 308 -11.91 6.01 -6.93
N PHE A 309 -11.95 5.71 -5.62
CA PHE A 309 -11.63 4.37 -5.12
C PHE A 309 -12.58 3.28 -5.65
N PHE A 310 -13.85 3.63 -5.85
CA PHE A 310 -14.85 2.81 -6.55
C PHE A 310 -15.24 3.50 -7.87
N PRO A 311 -15.74 2.78 -8.89
CA PRO A 311 -16.00 3.39 -10.20
C PRO A 311 -16.93 4.62 -10.15
N PHE A 312 -17.92 4.60 -9.25
CA PHE A 312 -18.96 5.63 -9.15
C PHE A 312 -18.98 6.38 -7.81
N ASN A 313 -17.99 6.15 -6.94
CA ASN A 313 -17.95 6.79 -5.63
C ASN A 313 -16.55 6.85 -5.03
N ALA A 314 -16.29 7.95 -4.34
CA ALA A 314 -15.17 8.11 -3.44
C ALA A 314 -15.26 7.10 -2.30
N ASN A 315 -14.11 6.77 -1.70
CA ASN A 315 -14.12 5.92 -0.51
C ASN A 315 -14.76 6.66 0.69
N GLU A 316 -15.76 6.03 1.30
CA GLU A 316 -16.47 6.56 2.48
C GLU A 316 -15.70 6.39 3.77
N ARG A 317 -14.81 5.38 3.84
CA ARG A 317 -14.25 4.91 5.11
C ARG A 317 -12.75 4.72 5.06
N TYR A 318 -12.07 5.25 6.08
CA TYR A 318 -10.65 5.01 6.30
C TYR A 318 -10.46 4.32 7.66
N TYR A 319 -9.83 3.15 7.64
CA TYR A 319 -9.71 2.26 8.81
C TYR A 319 -11.03 2.06 9.58
N GLY A 320 -12.14 1.97 8.85
CA GLY A 320 -13.48 1.79 9.40
C GLY A 320 -14.20 3.07 9.86
N ALA A 321 -13.47 4.17 10.06
CA ALA A 321 -14.05 5.48 10.36
C ALA A 321 -14.72 6.06 9.10
N LYS A 322 -15.97 6.52 9.21
CA LYS A 322 -16.65 7.23 8.11
C LYS A 322 -16.10 8.65 8.04
N ILE A 323 -15.52 9.01 6.90
CA ILE A 323 -14.78 10.28 6.72
C ILE A 323 -15.27 11.10 5.53
N THR A 324 -15.99 10.49 4.58
CA THR A 324 -16.59 11.20 3.44
C THR A 324 -18.06 10.80 3.26
N ARG A 325 -18.75 11.56 2.39
CA ARG A 325 -20.11 11.26 1.92
C ARG A 325 -20.16 10.19 0.82
N GLY A 326 -19.01 9.76 0.28
CA GLY A 326 -18.96 8.77 -0.80
C GLY A 326 -19.59 9.27 -2.11
N LEU A 327 -19.38 10.54 -2.45
CA LEU A 327 -19.92 11.13 -3.69
C LEU A 327 -19.25 10.53 -4.92
N ASN A 328 -19.85 10.68 -6.10
CA ASN A 328 -19.27 10.26 -7.37
C ASN A 328 -18.18 11.23 -7.85
N GLU A 329 -17.06 11.22 -7.13
CA GLU A 329 -15.91 12.10 -7.32
C GLU A 329 -14.61 11.35 -6.99
N ALA A 330 -13.48 11.94 -7.34
CA ALA A 330 -12.15 11.45 -7.07
C ALA A 330 -11.82 11.58 -5.58
N ASP A 331 -10.96 10.67 -5.13
CA ASP A 331 -10.41 10.70 -3.79
C ASP A 331 -8.92 10.37 -3.84
N ILE A 332 -8.18 10.88 -2.87
CA ILE A 332 -6.73 10.78 -2.87
C ILE A 332 -6.26 9.32 -2.66
N HIS A 333 -7.08 8.47 -2.05
CA HIS A 333 -6.76 7.06 -1.84
C HIS A 333 -6.92 6.23 -3.13
N GLY A 334 -7.99 6.46 -3.89
CA GLY A 334 -8.14 5.91 -5.24
C GLY A 334 -6.99 6.38 -6.13
N THR A 335 -6.71 7.68 -6.12
CA THR A 335 -5.65 8.31 -6.93
C THR A 335 -4.27 7.68 -6.69
N VAL A 336 -3.83 7.54 -5.43
CA VAL A 336 -2.53 6.92 -5.14
C VAL A 336 -2.45 5.46 -5.57
N LEU A 337 -3.54 4.68 -5.40
CA LEU A 337 -3.55 3.26 -5.77
C LEU A 337 -3.51 3.06 -7.29
N PHE A 338 -4.29 3.83 -8.04
CA PHE A 338 -4.31 3.71 -9.50
C PHE A 338 -3.01 4.23 -10.11
N LEU A 339 -2.44 5.33 -9.62
CA LEU A 339 -1.12 5.77 -10.07
C LEU A 339 -0.03 4.74 -9.78
N TRP A 340 -0.06 4.10 -8.62
CA TRP A 340 0.88 3.03 -8.30
C TRP A 340 0.70 1.83 -9.25
N GLY A 341 -0.54 1.42 -9.50
CA GLY A 341 -0.83 0.36 -10.48
C GLY A 341 -0.38 0.72 -11.89
N ILE A 342 -0.57 1.96 -12.34
CA ILE A 342 -0.10 2.45 -13.65
C ILE A 342 1.43 2.41 -13.73
N ALA A 343 2.13 2.81 -12.66
CA ALA A 343 3.59 2.73 -12.59
C ALA A 343 4.11 1.27 -12.66
N ILE A 344 3.32 0.28 -12.24
CA ILE A 344 3.66 -1.13 -12.37
C ILE A 344 3.31 -1.65 -13.77
N VAL A 345 2.14 -1.28 -14.30
CA VAL A 345 1.73 -1.63 -15.68
C VAL A 345 2.75 -1.11 -16.69
N SER A 346 3.25 0.12 -16.53
CA SER A 346 4.24 0.69 -17.45
C SER A 346 5.53 -0.15 -17.50
N GLN A 347 5.94 -0.75 -16.39
CA GLN A 347 7.09 -1.67 -16.33
C GLN A 347 6.81 -3.02 -16.99
N ILE A 348 5.57 -3.50 -16.96
CA ILE A 348 5.16 -4.72 -17.69
C ILE A 348 5.23 -4.46 -19.20
N LEU A 349 4.76 -3.27 -19.63
CA LEU A 349 4.67 -2.90 -21.04
C LEU A 349 5.97 -2.30 -21.61
N GLY A 350 7.00 -2.07 -20.78
CA GLY A 350 8.27 -1.49 -21.20
C GLY A 350 8.18 0.00 -21.60
N ILE A 351 7.24 0.75 -21.04
CA ILE A 351 7.02 2.18 -21.30
C ILE A 351 7.27 3.07 -20.07
N ASP A 352 7.84 2.52 -19.01
CA ASP A 352 8.10 3.21 -17.73
C ASP A 352 9.05 4.39 -17.88
N ASN A 353 10.09 4.27 -18.71
CA ASN A 353 11.00 5.38 -19.00
C ASN A 353 10.31 6.54 -19.73
N GLU A 354 9.38 6.24 -20.64
CA GLU A 354 8.62 7.26 -21.37
C GLU A 354 7.60 7.96 -20.47
N LEU A 355 6.90 7.18 -19.64
CA LEU A 355 5.89 7.70 -18.71
C LEU A 355 6.52 8.47 -17.54
N GLY A 356 7.71 8.08 -17.09
CA GLY A 356 8.44 8.70 -15.99
C GLY A 356 7.85 8.47 -14.60
N PHE A 357 6.88 7.55 -14.47
CA PHE A 357 6.26 7.23 -13.19
C PHE A 357 7.13 6.29 -12.35
N LYS A 358 7.19 6.54 -11.04
CA LYS A 358 7.99 5.77 -10.08
C LYS A 358 7.11 4.87 -9.22
N GLU A 359 7.52 3.62 -9.09
CA GLU A 359 6.98 2.72 -8.08
C GLU A 359 7.58 3.05 -6.70
N PHE A 360 6.73 3.30 -5.70
CA PHE A 360 7.18 3.46 -4.32
C PHE A 360 7.22 2.12 -3.58
N ARG A 361 8.02 2.07 -2.51
CA ARG A 361 8.09 0.93 -1.59
C ARG A 361 7.21 1.21 -0.38
N THR A 362 6.43 0.22 0.05
CA THR A 362 5.53 0.34 1.22
C THR A 362 5.92 -0.56 2.35
#